data_AF-A0A662UEI6-F1
#
_entry.id   AF-A0A662UEI6-F1
#
_cell.length_a   1.000
_cell.length_b   1.000
_cell.length_c   1.000
_cell.angle_alpha   90.00
_cell.angle_beta   90.00
_cell.angle_gamma   90.00
#
_symmetry.space_group_name_H-M   'P 1'
#
loop_
_entity.id
_entity.type
_entity.pdbx_description
1 polymer ?
#
loop_
_entity_poly.entity_id
_entity_poly.type
_entity_poly.pdbx_seq_one_letter_code
_entity_poly.pdbx_strand_id
1 'polypeptide(L)'
;MRCPYCGSSDLIWDYQRGEVVCARCASVIERIYVNTISHSEYDTEVRQKNLRIGEPAPKLRKATKDYLKILESIKNKNDVVIDVNAFWEYQKTGRRVKLLKRRLNTELLNDYAVRVAMDVLRKYPKLSARTDRAKIAIALLAISLVKGTKLNMALLTKKVGLSKVHIKRLEKLVLKEKAFIDELREAFNKVQ
;
A
#
# COMPACT_ATOMS: atom_id res chain seq x y z
N MET A 1 -25.78 29.53 -13.48
CA MET A 1 -25.31 30.26 -14.68
C MET A 1 -26.19 31.50 -14.86
N ARG A 2 -25.64 32.63 -15.29
CA ARG A 2 -26.42 33.86 -15.56
C ARG A 2 -26.03 34.41 -16.93
N CYS A 3 -26.96 35.03 -17.62
CA CYS A 3 -26.70 35.66 -18.90
C CYS A 3 -25.73 36.85 -18.70
N PRO A 4 -24.60 36.90 -19.44
CA PRO A 4 -23.64 38.01 -19.31
C PRO A 4 -24.17 39.33 -19.87
N TYR A 5 -25.19 39.29 -20.74
CA TYR A 5 -25.72 40.48 -21.41
C TYR A 5 -26.84 41.17 -20.62
N CYS A 6 -27.79 40.40 -20.04
CA CYS A 6 -28.94 40.95 -19.32
C CYS A 6 -29.00 40.59 -17.83
N GLY A 7 -28.05 39.79 -17.33
CA GLY A 7 -27.98 39.35 -15.94
C GLY A 7 -29.05 38.32 -15.52
N SER A 8 -29.96 37.95 -16.42
CA SER A 8 -31.04 36.99 -16.13
C SER A 8 -30.48 35.60 -15.79
N SER A 9 -31.12 34.93 -14.82
CA SER A 9 -30.89 33.51 -14.51
C SER A 9 -31.81 32.56 -15.28
N ASP A 10 -32.73 33.11 -16.08
CA ASP A 10 -33.71 32.35 -16.84
C ASP A 10 -33.12 31.89 -18.18
N LEU A 11 -32.66 30.63 -18.20
CA LEU A 11 -31.90 30.02 -19.28
C LEU A 11 -32.59 28.73 -19.76
N ILE A 12 -32.72 28.60 -21.07
CA ILE A 12 -33.31 27.47 -21.76
C ILE A 12 -32.20 26.64 -22.38
N TRP A 13 -32.21 25.33 -22.13
CA TRP A 13 -31.28 24.37 -22.71
C TRP A 13 -31.92 23.76 -23.95
N ASP A 14 -31.48 24.19 -25.13
CA ASP A 14 -31.93 23.64 -26.41
C ASP A 14 -30.96 22.53 -26.85
N TYR A 15 -31.29 21.29 -26.47
CA TYR A 15 -30.51 20.12 -26.86
C TYR A 15 -30.61 19.79 -28.34
N GLN A 16 -31.64 20.23 -29.06
CA GLN A 16 -31.77 19.98 -30.50
C GLN A 16 -30.78 20.84 -31.28
N ARG A 17 -30.58 22.08 -30.85
CA ARG A 17 -29.59 23.00 -31.44
C ARG A 17 -28.21 22.91 -30.80
N GLY A 18 -28.12 22.30 -29.62
CA GLY A 18 -26.89 22.20 -28.84
C GLY A 18 -26.48 23.55 -28.27
N GLU A 19 -27.44 24.33 -27.74
CA GLU A 19 -27.21 25.70 -27.28
C GLU A 19 -27.93 25.96 -25.95
N VAL A 20 -27.33 26.82 -25.12
CA VAL A 20 -27.95 27.39 -23.92
C VAL A 20 -28.33 28.83 -24.22
N VAL A 21 -29.62 29.14 -24.21
CA VAL A 21 -30.16 30.43 -24.64
C VAL A 21 -30.81 31.15 -23.45
N CYS A 22 -30.59 32.46 -23.33
CA CYS A 22 -31.32 33.24 -22.33
C CYS A 22 -32.76 33.51 -22.77
N ALA A 23 -33.75 33.13 -21.95
CA ALA A 23 -35.16 33.35 -22.23
C ALA A 23 -35.54 34.85 -22.33
N ARG A 24 -34.78 35.72 -21.64
CA ARG A 24 -35.10 37.15 -21.52
C ARG A 24 -34.56 38.02 -22.65
N CYS A 25 -33.34 37.75 -23.13
CA CYS A 25 -32.69 38.57 -24.16
C CYS A 25 -32.30 37.79 -25.41
N ALA A 26 -32.69 36.52 -25.50
CA ALA A 26 -32.43 35.61 -26.62
C ALA A 26 -30.94 35.40 -26.96
N SER A 27 -30.02 35.83 -26.08
CA SER A 27 -28.59 35.63 -26.30
C SER A 27 -28.22 34.15 -26.10
N VAL A 28 -27.46 33.60 -27.04
CA VAL A 28 -26.80 32.30 -26.89
C VAL A 28 -25.64 32.49 -25.93
N ILE A 29 -25.68 31.79 -24.79
CA ILE A 29 -24.68 31.88 -23.72
C ILE A 29 -23.55 30.90 -23.96
N GLU A 30 -23.89 29.68 -24.35
CA GLU A 30 -22.93 28.59 -24.51
C GLU A 30 -23.46 27.54 -25.49
N ARG A 31 -22.55 26.72 -26.01
CA ARG A 31 -22.89 25.53 -26.80
C ARG A 31 -22.80 24.28 -25.94
N ILE A 32 -23.80 23.42 -26.06
CA ILE A 32 -23.86 22.13 -25.38
C ILE A 32 -22.99 21.15 -26.16
N TYR A 33 -21.89 20.73 -25.56
CA TYR A 33 -21.07 19.64 -26.06
C TYR A 33 -21.52 18.33 -25.42
N VAL A 34 -22.21 17.49 -26.18
CA VAL A 34 -22.50 16.11 -25.76
C VAL A 34 -21.42 15.22 -26.34
N ASN A 35 -20.64 14.56 -25.49
CA ASN A 35 -19.85 13.42 -25.93
C ASN A 35 -20.84 12.26 -26.14
N THR A 36 -21.25 12.04 -27.38
CA THR A 36 -22.29 11.05 -27.74
C THR A 36 -21.83 9.61 -27.59
N ILE A 37 -20.54 9.39 -27.28
CA ILE A 37 -19.97 8.06 -27.14
C ILE A 37 -20.23 7.58 -25.72
N SER A 38 -21.09 6.57 -25.56
CA SER A 38 -21.21 5.86 -24.29
C SER A 38 -19.85 5.26 -23.90
N HIS A 39 -19.53 5.17 -22.60
CA HIS A 39 -18.24 4.58 -22.17
C HIS A 39 -18.02 3.17 -22.76
N SER A 40 -19.10 2.44 -23.02
CA SER A 40 -19.11 1.14 -23.72
C SER A 40 -18.79 1.23 -25.22
N GLU A 41 -19.35 2.21 -25.94
CA GLU A 41 -19.05 2.40 -27.37
C GLU A 41 -17.64 2.93 -27.59
N TYR A 42 -17.13 3.76 -26.67
CA TYR A 42 -15.76 4.27 -26.70
C TYR A 42 -14.75 3.12 -26.67
N ASP A 43 -14.98 2.11 -25.83
CA ASP A 43 -14.12 0.94 -25.72
C ASP A 43 -14.16 0.09 -27.01
N THR A 44 -15.32 -0.01 -27.67
CA THR A 44 -15.44 -0.72 -28.96
C THR A 44 -14.86 0.04 -30.13
N GLU A 45 -15.06 1.35 -30.22
CA GLU A 45 -14.56 2.20 -31.30
C GLU A 45 -13.05 2.42 -31.19
N VAL A 46 -12.51 2.62 -29.99
CA VAL A 46 -11.06 2.70 -29.78
C VAL A 46 -10.41 1.36 -30.10
N ARG A 47 -11.05 0.24 -29.74
CA ARG A 47 -10.54 -1.10 -30.09
C ARG A 47 -10.59 -1.34 -31.60
N GLN A 48 -11.63 -0.90 -32.31
CA GLN A 48 -11.72 -0.98 -33.77
C GLN A 48 -10.83 0.03 -34.50
N LYS A 49 -10.66 1.26 -34.00
CA LYS A 49 -9.74 2.27 -34.54
C LYS A 49 -8.28 1.87 -34.33
N ASN A 50 -7.90 1.35 -33.16
CA ASN A 50 -6.56 0.80 -32.92
C ASN A 50 -6.25 -0.44 -33.78
N LEU A 51 -7.29 -1.13 -34.29
CA LEU A 51 -7.12 -2.21 -35.28
C LEU A 51 -6.97 -1.67 -36.71
N ARG A 52 -7.57 -0.52 -37.03
CA ARG A 52 -7.61 0.07 -38.39
C ARG A 52 -6.51 1.10 -38.66
N ILE A 53 -6.15 1.84 -37.62
CA ILE A 53 -5.06 2.80 -37.59
C ILE A 53 -4.04 2.09 -36.72
N GLY A 54 -2.87 1.77 -37.26
CA GLY A 54 -1.75 1.19 -36.50
C GLY A 54 -1.17 2.18 -35.47
N GLU A 55 -2.02 2.98 -34.82
CA GLU A 55 -1.67 3.86 -33.72
C GLU A 55 -1.18 2.97 -32.59
N PRO A 56 0.12 3.07 -32.24
CA PRO A 56 0.69 2.22 -31.23
C PRO A 56 0.02 2.57 -29.91
N ALA A 57 -0.78 1.63 -29.38
CA ALA A 57 -1.27 1.69 -28.01
C ALA A 57 -0.11 2.11 -27.09
N PRO A 58 -0.33 3.02 -26.14
CA PRO A 58 0.74 3.59 -25.33
C PRO A 58 1.56 2.46 -24.72
N LYS A 59 2.81 2.33 -25.16
CA LYS A 59 3.68 1.23 -24.74
C LYS A 59 3.99 1.43 -23.26
N LEU A 60 3.58 0.46 -22.43
CA LEU A 60 3.98 0.42 -21.03
C LEU A 60 5.50 0.52 -20.92
N ARG A 61 5.98 1.34 -19.99
CA ARG A 61 7.41 1.43 -19.66
C ARG A 61 7.92 0.05 -19.26
N LYS A 62 9.21 -0.21 -19.53
CA LYS A 62 9.86 -1.49 -19.17
C LYS A 62 9.66 -1.85 -17.70
N ALA A 63 9.89 -0.89 -16.79
CA ALA A 63 9.67 -1.08 -15.36
C ALA A 63 8.23 -1.52 -15.03
N THR A 64 7.22 -0.94 -15.70
CA THR A 64 5.83 -1.33 -15.49
C THR A 64 5.58 -2.76 -15.97
N LYS A 65 6.11 -3.15 -17.13
CA LYS A 65 6.01 -4.53 -17.63
C LYS A 65 6.69 -5.52 -16.69
N ASP A 66 7.87 -5.20 -16.19
CA ASP A 66 8.62 -6.05 -15.26
C ASP A 66 7.87 -6.20 -13.93
N TYR A 67 7.30 -5.12 -13.40
CA TYR A 67 6.49 -5.15 -12.18
C TYR A 67 5.25 -6.04 -12.34
N LEU A 68 4.53 -5.89 -13.46
CA LEU A 68 3.34 -6.70 -13.76
C LEU A 68 3.67 -8.18 -13.91
N LYS A 69 4.79 -8.53 -14.57
CA LYS A 69 5.26 -9.92 -14.66
C LYS A 69 5.52 -10.54 -13.29
N ILE A 70 6.14 -9.78 -12.38
CA ILE A 70 6.38 -10.26 -11.01
C ILE A 70 5.04 -10.44 -10.29
N LEU A 71 4.11 -9.48 -10.41
CA LEU A 71 2.77 -9.59 -9.81
C LEU A 71 2.03 -10.83 -10.29
N GLU A 72 2.10 -11.14 -11.59
CA GLU A 72 1.47 -12.31 -12.18
C GLU A 72 2.08 -13.60 -11.62
N SER A 73 3.41 -13.65 -11.44
CA SER A 73 4.09 -14.81 -10.84
C SER A 73 3.70 -15.08 -9.37
N ILE A 74 3.23 -14.07 -8.65
CA ILE A 74 2.82 -14.17 -7.24
C ILE A 74 1.30 -14.11 -7.04
N LYS A 75 0.52 -14.07 -8.14
CA LYS A 75 -0.95 -13.94 -8.10
C LYS A 75 -1.63 -14.92 -7.15
N ASN A 76 -1.15 -16.16 -7.10
CA ASN A 76 -1.71 -17.22 -6.26
C ASN A 76 -1.16 -17.24 -4.82
N LYS A 77 -0.24 -16.33 -4.47
CA LYS A 77 0.45 -16.27 -3.16
C LYS A 77 0.02 -15.04 -2.37
N ASN A 78 -1.09 -15.16 -1.64
CA ASN A 78 -1.68 -14.05 -0.88
C ASN A 78 -0.76 -13.45 0.20
N ASP A 79 0.20 -14.23 0.73
CA ASP A 79 1.16 -13.79 1.76
C ASP A 79 2.47 -13.23 1.17
N VAL A 80 2.58 -13.03 -0.15
CA VAL A 80 3.81 -12.51 -0.78
C VAL A 80 3.52 -11.17 -1.44
N VAL A 81 4.40 -10.20 -1.20
CA VAL A 81 4.29 -8.83 -1.70
C VAL A 81 5.62 -8.41 -2.29
N ILE A 82 5.57 -7.56 -3.31
CA ILE A 82 6.76 -6.94 -3.89
C ILE A 82 7.25 -5.84 -2.94
N ASP A 83 8.53 -5.88 -2.59
CA ASP A 83 9.19 -4.76 -1.95
C ASP A 83 9.41 -3.65 -2.98
N VAL A 84 8.58 -2.61 -2.89
CA VAL A 84 8.58 -1.49 -3.84
C VAL A 84 9.94 -0.78 -3.88
N ASN A 85 10.59 -0.62 -2.73
CA ASN A 85 11.88 0.06 -2.65
C ASN A 85 12.98 -0.79 -3.31
N ALA A 86 13.03 -2.09 -3.00
CA ALA A 86 13.98 -3.00 -3.62
C ALA A 86 13.72 -3.12 -5.14
N PHE A 87 12.47 -3.07 -5.59
CA PHE A 87 12.13 -3.08 -7.01
C PHE A 87 12.67 -1.85 -7.75
N TRP A 88 12.50 -0.66 -7.18
CA TRP A 88 13.05 0.55 -7.78
C TRP A 88 14.57 0.60 -7.72
N GLU A 89 15.19 0.07 -6.66
CA GLU A 89 16.64 -0.07 -6.57
C GLU A 89 17.19 -1.01 -7.66
N TYR A 90 16.52 -2.15 -7.88
CA TYR A 90 16.83 -3.08 -8.96
C TYR A 90 16.71 -2.41 -10.34
N GLN A 91 15.63 -1.67 -10.60
CA GLN A 91 15.43 -0.97 -11.87
C GLN A 91 16.47 0.13 -12.12
N LYS A 92 16.93 0.82 -11.07
CA LYS A 92 17.95 1.88 -11.17
C LYS A 92 19.37 1.34 -11.33
N THR A 93 19.74 0.33 -10.54
CA THR A 93 21.14 -0.11 -10.39
C THR A 93 21.45 -1.41 -11.14
N GLY A 94 20.44 -2.19 -11.51
CA GLY A 94 20.58 -3.54 -12.06
C GLY A 94 21.07 -4.58 -11.05
N ARG A 95 21.34 -4.20 -9.79
CA ARG A 95 21.82 -5.12 -8.76
C ARG A 95 20.74 -6.10 -8.36
N ARG A 96 21.08 -7.39 -8.31
CA ARG A 96 20.16 -8.44 -7.87
C ARG A 96 19.86 -8.27 -6.38
N VAL A 97 18.67 -7.78 -6.07
CA VAL A 97 18.16 -7.63 -4.71
C VAL A 97 16.92 -8.50 -4.48
N LYS A 98 16.59 -8.77 -3.22
CA LYS A 98 15.40 -9.56 -2.88
C LYS A 98 14.13 -8.73 -3.08
N LEU A 99 13.43 -8.99 -4.17
CA LEU A 99 12.22 -8.25 -4.56
C LEU A 99 10.95 -8.70 -3.83
N LEU A 100 10.93 -9.95 -3.36
CA LEU A 100 9.73 -10.53 -2.75
C LEU A 100 9.90 -10.62 -1.24
N LYS A 101 8.98 -10.01 -0.50
CA LYS A 101 8.84 -10.16 0.94
C LYS A 101 7.50 -10.78 1.27
N ARG A 102 7.39 -11.41 2.43
CA ARG A 102 6.09 -11.87 2.89
C ARG A 102 5.33 -10.74 3.58
N ARG A 103 4.00 -10.74 3.48
CA ARG A 103 3.15 -9.73 4.11
C ARG A 103 3.35 -9.79 5.63
N LEU A 104 3.49 -8.62 6.25
CA LEU A 104 3.52 -8.47 7.70
C LEU A 104 2.11 -8.13 8.16
N ASN A 105 1.72 -8.66 9.32
CA ASN A 105 0.42 -8.35 9.89
C ASN A 105 0.47 -6.93 10.48
N THR A 106 -0.12 -5.97 9.75
CA THR A 106 -0.08 -4.54 10.08
C THR A 106 -0.74 -4.24 11.43
N GLU A 107 -1.71 -5.05 11.85
CA GLU A 107 -2.36 -4.95 13.16
C GLU A 107 -1.36 -5.03 14.32
N LEU A 108 -0.31 -5.84 14.19
CA LEU A 108 0.72 -5.99 15.23
C LEU A 108 1.68 -4.81 15.27
N LEU A 109 1.85 -4.09 14.16
CA LEU A 109 2.71 -2.90 14.10
C LEU A 109 2.02 -1.66 14.69
N ASN A 110 0.69 -1.63 14.74
CA ASN A 110 -0.06 -0.49 15.26
C ASN A 110 -0.05 -0.42 16.79
N ASP A 111 0.28 -1.52 17.47
CA ASP A 111 0.42 -1.54 18.92
C ASP A 111 1.61 -0.67 19.36
N TYR A 112 1.33 0.35 20.18
CA TYR A 112 2.32 1.26 20.74
C TYR A 112 3.45 0.50 21.44
N ALA A 113 3.13 -0.54 22.21
CA ALA A 113 4.13 -1.33 22.94
C ALA A 113 5.09 -2.04 21.98
N VAL A 114 4.58 -2.54 20.85
CA VAL A 114 5.41 -3.20 19.82
C VAL A 114 6.31 -2.19 19.13
N ARG A 115 5.84 -0.98 18.86
CA ARG A 115 6.67 0.09 18.27
C ARG A 115 7.84 0.47 19.17
N VAL A 116 7.57 0.74 20.45
CA VAL A 116 8.62 1.05 21.45
C VAL A 116 9.63 -0.10 21.52
N ALA A 117 9.16 -1.35 21.62
CA ALA A 117 10.02 -2.51 21.63
C ALA A 117 10.89 -2.64 20.37
N MET A 118 10.35 -2.29 19.21
CA MET A 118 11.11 -2.29 17.96
C MET A 118 12.16 -1.19 17.88
N ASP A 119 11.89 -0.02 18.43
CA ASP A 119 12.83 1.09 18.45
C ASP A 119 14.03 0.77 19.37
N VAL A 120 13.78 0.19 20.54
CA VAL A 120 14.84 -0.34 21.41
C VAL A 120 15.61 -1.46 20.72
N LEU A 121 14.90 -2.39 20.05
CA LEU A 121 15.51 -3.54 19.37
C LEU A 121 16.53 -3.11 18.30
N ARG A 122 16.33 -1.97 17.62
CA ARG A 122 17.26 -1.45 16.61
C ARG A 122 18.66 -1.19 17.16
N LYS A 123 18.79 -0.86 18.44
CA LYS A 123 20.08 -0.61 19.11
C LYS A 123 20.92 -1.86 19.29
N TYR A 124 20.31 -3.05 19.22
CA TYR A 124 20.96 -4.34 19.45
C TYR A 124 21.20 -5.10 18.13
N PRO A 125 22.43 -5.13 17.58
CA PRO A 125 22.72 -5.71 16.26
C PRO A 125 22.28 -7.16 16.09
N LYS A 126 22.45 -7.99 17.13
CA LYS A 126 22.06 -9.41 17.09
C LYS A 126 20.55 -9.62 16.95
N LEU A 127 19.75 -8.70 17.48
CA LEU A 127 18.29 -8.72 17.38
C LEU A 127 17.81 -8.04 16.09
N SER A 128 18.41 -6.90 15.75
CA SER A 128 18.04 -6.07 14.59
C SER A 128 18.37 -6.70 13.24
N ALA A 129 19.36 -7.60 13.18
CA ALA A 129 19.70 -8.35 11.98
C ALA A 129 18.67 -9.44 11.59
N ARG A 130 17.68 -9.72 12.44
CA ARG A 130 16.66 -10.75 12.17
C ARG A 130 15.65 -10.29 11.11
N THR A 131 14.86 -11.22 10.59
CA THR A 131 13.76 -10.89 9.67
C THR A 131 12.67 -10.11 10.40
N ASP A 132 11.92 -9.25 9.72
CA ASP A 132 10.89 -8.41 10.36
C ASP A 132 9.87 -9.22 11.18
N ARG A 133 9.47 -10.40 10.69
CA ARG A 133 8.63 -11.35 11.45
C ARG A 133 9.30 -11.79 12.74
N ALA A 134 10.59 -12.14 12.69
CA ALA A 134 11.34 -12.52 13.87
C ALA A 134 11.53 -11.34 14.83
N LYS A 135 11.74 -10.12 14.32
CA LYS A 135 11.79 -8.91 15.15
C LYS A 135 10.46 -8.68 15.88
N ILE A 136 9.31 -8.88 15.22
CA ILE A 136 7.98 -8.77 15.87
C ILE A 136 7.82 -9.86 16.92
N ALA A 137 8.20 -11.10 16.62
CA ALA A 137 8.17 -12.16 17.63
C ALA A 137 9.05 -11.82 18.84
N ILE A 138 10.26 -11.29 18.62
CA ILE A 138 11.15 -10.83 19.68
C ILE A 138 10.50 -9.73 20.51
N ALA A 139 9.92 -8.72 19.86
CA ALA A 139 9.23 -7.61 20.53
C ALA A 139 8.08 -8.12 21.41
N LEU A 140 7.21 -8.99 20.88
CA LEU A 140 6.09 -9.57 21.62
C LEU A 140 6.55 -10.44 22.79
N LEU A 141 7.61 -11.25 22.59
CA LEU A 141 8.21 -12.05 23.67
C LEU A 141 8.77 -11.14 24.77
N ALA A 142 9.53 -10.11 24.41
CA ALA A 142 10.10 -9.18 25.38
C ALA A 142 9.04 -8.43 26.17
N ILE A 143 7.99 -7.94 25.51
CA ILE A 143 6.84 -7.29 26.18
C ILE A 143 6.18 -8.25 27.19
N SER A 144 6.01 -9.53 26.83
CA SER A 144 5.42 -10.50 27.76
C SER A 144 6.31 -10.80 28.96
N LEU A 145 7.63 -10.79 28.78
CA LEU A 145 8.60 -10.94 29.88
C LEU A 145 8.58 -9.72 30.81
N VAL A 146 8.50 -8.50 30.27
CA VAL A 146 8.43 -7.27 31.06
C VAL A 146 7.11 -7.19 31.84
N LYS A 147 5.98 -7.53 31.21
CA LYS A 147 4.65 -7.53 31.84
C LYS A 147 4.38 -8.74 32.75
N GLY A 148 5.27 -9.73 32.77
CA GLY A 148 5.09 -10.96 33.54
C GLY A 148 3.94 -11.86 33.07
N THR A 149 3.46 -11.70 31.82
CA THR A 149 2.33 -12.48 31.29
C THR A 149 2.82 -13.72 30.55
N LYS A 150 2.14 -14.86 30.76
CA LYS A 150 2.48 -16.10 30.06
C LYS A 150 1.93 -16.06 28.63
N LEU A 151 2.82 -16.05 27.65
CA LEU A 151 2.41 -15.96 26.25
C LEU A 151 1.92 -17.30 25.71
N ASN A 152 0.76 -17.30 25.05
CA ASN A 152 0.29 -18.49 24.36
C ASN A 152 1.06 -18.67 23.03
N MET A 153 1.95 -19.66 23.01
CA MET A 153 2.81 -19.96 21.86
C MET A 153 2.03 -20.27 20.58
N ALA A 154 0.85 -20.88 20.69
CA ALA A 154 0.01 -21.18 19.53
C ALA A 154 -0.52 -19.90 18.88
N LEU A 155 -1.00 -18.95 19.69
CA LEU A 155 -1.47 -17.64 19.20
C LEU A 155 -0.32 -16.86 18.57
N LEU A 156 0.87 -16.88 19.15
CA LEU A 156 2.05 -16.21 18.59
C LEU A 156 2.47 -16.81 17.23
N THR A 157 2.50 -18.14 17.10
CA THR A 157 2.81 -18.78 15.82
C THR A 157 1.85 -18.37 14.71
N LYS A 158 0.55 -18.31 15.01
CA LYS A 158 -0.49 -17.92 14.04
C LYS A 158 -0.39 -16.44 13.67
N LYS A 159 -0.14 -15.58 14.66
CA LYS A 159 -0.04 -14.12 14.47
C LYS A 159 1.19 -13.71 13.65
N VAL A 160 2.34 -14.34 13.89
CA VAL A 160 3.61 -13.95 13.26
C VAL A 160 3.94 -14.81 12.03
N GLY A 161 3.35 -16.00 11.90
CA GLY A 161 3.60 -16.93 10.80
C GLY A 161 4.99 -17.56 10.86
N LEU A 162 5.45 -17.92 12.08
CA LEU A 162 6.71 -18.61 12.33
C LEU A 162 6.47 -19.99 12.96
N SER A 163 7.39 -20.93 12.73
CA SER A 163 7.32 -22.27 13.34
C SER A 163 7.59 -22.23 14.85
N LYS A 164 7.00 -23.17 15.59
CA LYS A 164 7.19 -23.31 17.05
C LYS A 164 8.67 -23.41 17.42
N VAL A 165 9.47 -24.15 16.63
CA VAL A 165 10.91 -24.33 16.86
C VAL A 165 11.67 -23.01 16.70
N HIS A 166 11.32 -22.21 15.69
CA HIS A 166 11.96 -20.91 15.48
C HIS A 166 11.65 -19.95 16.63
N ILE A 167 10.40 -19.89 17.08
CA ILE A 167 10.01 -19.03 18.21
C ILE A 167 10.75 -19.44 19.48
N LYS A 168 10.86 -20.74 19.80
CA LYS A 168 11.65 -21.20 20.95
C LYS A 168 13.13 -20.79 20.87
N ARG A 169 13.72 -20.77 19.67
CA ARG A 169 15.09 -20.27 19.47
C ARG A 169 15.17 -18.77 19.71
N LEU A 170 14.18 -18.00 19.28
CA LEU A 170 14.11 -16.56 19.52
C LEU A 170 13.92 -16.25 21.01
N GLU A 171 13.07 -16.98 21.71
CA GLU A 171 12.87 -16.87 23.16
C GLU A 171 14.19 -17.07 23.92
N LYS A 172 14.92 -18.15 23.62
CA LYS A 172 16.26 -18.40 24.19
C LYS A 172 17.25 -17.28 23.88
N LEU A 173 17.14 -16.66 22.71
CA LEU A 173 18.01 -15.58 22.30
C LEU A 173 17.68 -14.29 23.07
N VAL A 174 16.40 -13.97 23.24
CA VAL A 174 15.94 -12.82 24.03
C VAL A 174 16.36 -12.95 25.50
N LEU A 175 16.19 -14.14 26.09
CA LEU A 175 16.61 -14.40 27.47
C LEU A 175 18.12 -14.25 27.70
N LYS A 176 18.94 -14.43 26.67
CA LYS A 176 20.40 -14.22 26.75
C LYS A 176 20.76 -12.74 26.73
N GLU A 177 19.99 -11.92 26.04
CA GLU A 177 20.24 -10.48 25.91
C GLU A 177 19.48 -9.71 27.00
N LYS A 178 19.94 -9.85 28.27
CA LYS A 178 19.30 -9.21 29.42
C LYS A 178 19.25 -7.68 29.32
N ALA A 179 20.33 -7.07 28.82
CA ALA A 179 20.41 -5.62 28.62
C ALA A 179 19.25 -5.06 27.80
N PHE A 180 18.80 -5.79 26.77
CA PHE A 180 17.65 -5.39 25.96
C PHE A 180 16.33 -5.42 26.75
N ILE A 181 16.15 -6.41 27.62
CA ILE A 181 14.96 -6.53 28.47
C ILE A 181 14.94 -5.41 29.51
N ASP A 182 16.08 -5.10 30.11
CA ASP A 182 16.21 -4.06 31.13
C ASP A 182 15.94 -2.67 30.53
N GLU A 183 16.54 -2.35 29.37
CA GLU A 183 16.28 -1.09 28.66
C GLU A 183 14.80 -0.99 28.22
N LEU A 184 14.19 -2.10 27.80
CA LEU A 184 12.76 -2.14 27.51
C LEU A 184 11.90 -1.86 28.74
N ARG A 185 12.26 -2.43 29.90
CA ARG A 185 11.55 -2.20 31.16
C ARG A 185 11.63 -0.73 31.57
N GLU A 186 12.81 -0.11 31.44
CA GLU A 186 12.98 1.33 31.68
C GLU A 186 12.14 2.18 30.71
N ALA A 187 12.10 1.80 29.43
CA ALA A 187 11.32 2.51 28.42
C ALA A 187 9.81 2.46 28.73
N PHE A 188 9.30 1.33 29.21
CA PHE A 188 7.90 1.21 29.63
C PHE A 188 7.59 1.98 30.93
N ASN A 189 8.52 1.98 31.89
CA ASN A 189 8.35 2.71 33.16
C ASN A 189 8.37 4.24 32.97
N LYS A 190 9.04 4.77 31.94
CA LYS A 190 9.05 6.21 31.63
C LYS A 190 7.74 6.72 31.01
N VAL A 191 6.86 5.81 30.59
CA VAL A 191 5.60 6.13 29.92
C VAL A 191 4.39 6.04 30.87
N GLN A 192 4.58 5.44 32.05
CA GLN A 192 3.60 5.37 33.15
C GLN A 192 3.75 6.57 34.09
#